data_AF-A0A6H9IDM2-F1
#
_entry.id   AF-A0A6H9IDM2-F1
#
_cell.length_a   1.000
_cell.length_b   1.000
_cell.length_c   1.000
_cell.angle_alpha   90.00
_cell.angle_beta   90.00
_cell.angle_gamma   90.00
#
_symmetry.space_group_name_H-M   'P 1'
#
loop_
_entity.id
_entity.type
_entity.pdbx_description
1 polymer ?
#
loop_
_entity_poly.entity_id
_entity_poly.type
_entity_poly.pdbx_seq_one_letter_code
_entity_poly.pdbx_strand_id
1 'polypeptide(L)'
;MSTTTLKLPADLRARIAPLAAAAGKTPHAWMVEALQAQVVLADLRQAFIHEARDSAAEIDAGGPVFAMDEVAAYLRSRLAGSRTKAPAPVSEAAAKAGKRARPARG
;
A
#
# COMPACT_ATOMS: atom_id res chain seq x y z
N MET A 1 19.98 24.87 6.34
CA MET A 1 19.58 24.14 5.13
C MET A 1 20.84 23.61 4.46
N SER A 2 20.96 22.30 4.27
CA SER A 2 22.10 21.70 3.56
C SER A 2 21.77 21.58 2.08
N THR A 3 22.66 22.02 1.19
CA THR A 3 22.50 21.89 -0.26
C THR A 3 23.14 20.59 -0.73
N THR A 4 22.32 19.70 -1.30
CA THR A 4 22.81 18.49 -1.95
C THR A 4 22.85 18.71 -3.46
N THR A 5 24.02 18.54 -4.09
CA THR A 5 24.16 18.67 -5.54
C THR A 5 23.89 17.32 -6.21
N LEU A 6 22.86 17.28 -7.06
CA LEU A 6 22.48 16.09 -7.84
C LEU A 6 23.00 16.21 -9.27
N LYS A 7 23.82 15.24 -9.71
CA LYS A 7 24.17 15.10 -11.13
C LYS A 7 23.07 14.35 -11.85
N LEU A 8 22.34 15.07 -12.69
CA LEU A 8 21.30 14.50 -13.55
C LEU A 8 21.90 14.10 -14.90
N PRO A 9 21.65 12.86 -15.36
CA PRO A 9 21.87 12.47 -16.75
C PRO A 9 21.24 13.47 -17.74
N ALA A 10 21.90 13.65 -18.90
CA ALA A 10 21.48 14.65 -19.88
C ALA A 10 20.09 14.37 -20.46
N ASP A 11 19.78 13.10 -20.69
CA ASP A 11 18.49 12.61 -21.17
C ASP A 11 17.36 12.93 -20.18
N LEU A 12 17.59 12.70 -18.88
CA LEU A 12 16.62 13.00 -17.83
C LEU A 12 16.36 14.50 -17.74
N ARG A 13 17.42 15.32 -17.79
CA ARG A 13 17.31 16.78 -17.78
C ARG A 13 16.47 17.29 -18.96
N ALA A 14 16.69 16.74 -20.16
CA ALA A 14 15.96 17.11 -21.36
C ALA A 14 14.46 16.80 -21.27
N ARG A 15 14.08 15.73 -20.54
CA ARG A 15 12.68 15.36 -20.31
C ARG A 15 12.00 16.22 -19.23
N ILE A 16 12.74 16.63 -18.20
CA ILE A 16 12.19 17.43 -17.09
C ILE A 16 11.76 18.82 -17.55
N ALA A 17 12.54 19.48 -18.41
CA ALA A 17 12.28 20.85 -18.83
C ALA A 17 10.86 21.07 -19.43
N PRO A 18 10.40 20.30 -20.44
CA PRO A 18 9.05 20.47 -20.99
C PRO A 18 7.95 20.06 -20.00
N LEU A 19 8.17 19.06 -19.14
CA LEU A 19 7.19 18.65 -18.12
C LEU A 19 7.00 19.72 -17.05
N ALA A 20 8.10 20.34 -16.60
CA ALA A 20 8.07 21.44 -15.67
C ALA A 20 7.35 22.66 -16.28
N ALA A 21 7.64 22.99 -17.53
CA ALA A 21 6.99 24.08 -18.25
C ALA A 21 5.48 23.85 -18.41
N ALA A 22 5.06 22.64 -18.81
CA ALA A 22 3.65 22.27 -18.92
C ALA A 22 2.90 22.34 -17.57
N ALA A 23 3.61 22.11 -16.45
CA ALA A 23 3.09 22.27 -15.10
C ALA A 23 3.17 23.72 -14.56
N GLY A 24 3.69 24.68 -15.33
CA GLY A 24 3.87 26.07 -14.91
C GLY A 24 4.95 26.27 -13.84
N LYS A 25 5.97 25.39 -13.78
CA LYS A 25 7.00 25.36 -12.74
C LYS A 25 8.40 25.49 -13.32
N THR A 26 9.34 25.95 -12.50
CA THR A 26 10.77 25.84 -12.84
C THR A 26 11.19 24.36 -12.76
N PRO A 27 12.20 23.91 -13.53
CA PRO A 27 12.72 22.56 -13.41
C PRO A 27 13.14 22.19 -11.98
N HIS A 28 13.73 23.15 -11.24
CA HIS A 28 14.12 22.92 -9.85
C HIS A 28 12.91 22.65 -8.94
N ALA A 29 11.89 23.51 -8.98
CA ALA A 29 10.69 23.33 -8.17
C ALA A 29 9.98 22.00 -8.49
N TRP A 30 9.87 21.70 -9.79
CA TRP A 30 9.27 20.44 -10.25
C TRP A 30 10.02 19.21 -9.71
N MET A 31 11.36 19.23 -9.72
CA MET A 31 12.16 18.13 -9.18
C MET A 31 12.03 17.98 -7.66
N VAL A 32 11.99 19.08 -6.92
CA VAL A 32 11.81 19.04 -5.46
C VAL A 32 10.47 18.41 -5.10
N GLU A 33 9.39 18.79 -5.78
CA GLU A 33 8.08 18.19 -5.58
C GLU A 33 8.05 16.71 -5.97
N ALA A 34 8.70 16.32 -7.07
CA ALA A 34 8.81 14.94 -7.46
C ALA A 34 9.52 14.08 -6.39
N LEU A 35 10.59 14.61 -5.78
CA LEU A 35 11.29 13.96 -4.67
C LEU A 35 10.41 13.88 -3.42
N GLN A 36 9.66 14.93 -3.08
CA GLN A 36 8.72 14.90 -1.95
C GLN A 36 7.64 13.83 -2.14
N ALA A 37 7.05 13.76 -3.34
CA ALA A 37 6.08 12.72 -3.67
C ALA A 37 6.70 11.31 -3.57
N GLN A 38 7.94 11.15 -4.01
CA GLN A 38 8.65 9.88 -3.91
C GLN A 38 8.96 9.48 -2.46
N VAL A 39 9.28 10.44 -1.58
CA VAL A 39 9.48 10.19 -0.14
C VAL A 39 8.18 9.67 0.47
N VAL A 40 7.06 10.37 0.26
CA VAL A 40 5.75 9.93 0.76
C VAL A 40 5.40 8.53 0.27
N LEU A 41 5.61 8.24 -1.01
CA LEU A 41 5.37 6.91 -1.57
C LEU A 41 6.27 5.83 -0.96
N ALA A 42 7.54 6.15 -0.72
CA ALA A 42 8.49 5.23 -0.10
C ALA A 42 8.11 4.93 1.35
N ASP A 43 7.72 5.95 2.12
CA ASP A 43 7.27 5.81 3.50
C ASP A 43 6.01 4.95 3.60
N LEU A 44 5.01 5.21 2.75
CA LEU A 44 3.80 4.39 2.68
C LEU A 44 4.11 2.93 2.36
N ARG A 45 5.05 2.69 1.43
CA ARG A 45 5.47 1.33 1.09
C ARG A 45 6.16 0.63 2.27
N GLN A 46 7.06 1.32 2.96
CA GLN A 46 7.74 0.73 4.13
C GLN A 46 6.76 0.45 5.26
N ALA A 47 5.84 1.38 5.54
CA ALA A 47 4.79 1.19 6.54
C ALA A 47 3.91 -0.02 6.21
N PHE A 48 3.46 -0.15 4.96
CA PHE A 48 2.66 -1.29 4.51
C PHE A 48 3.39 -2.63 4.68
N ILE A 49 4.68 -2.68 4.33
CA ILE A 49 5.49 -3.90 4.49
C ILE A 49 5.69 -4.23 5.97
N HIS A 50 5.91 -3.22 6.80
CA HIS A 50 6.04 -3.40 8.25
C HIS A 50 4.76 -3.97 8.86
N GLU A 51 3.61 -3.34 8.59
CA GLU A 51 2.30 -3.80 9.07
C GLU A 51 1.98 -5.22 8.58
N ALA A 52 2.29 -5.54 7.32
CA ALA A 52 2.11 -6.89 6.79
C ALA A 52 2.97 -7.94 7.51
N ARG A 53 4.20 -7.59 7.91
CA ARG A 53 5.08 -8.48 8.69
C ARG A 53 4.57 -8.65 10.11
N ASP A 54 4.13 -7.57 10.75
CA ASP A 54 3.56 -7.63 12.10
C ASP A 54 2.31 -8.52 12.11
N SER A 55 1.41 -8.33 11.15
CA SER A 55 0.22 -9.16 10.99
C SER A 55 0.57 -10.63 10.72
N ALA A 56 1.58 -10.91 9.88
CA ALA A 56 2.04 -12.27 9.66
C ALA A 56 2.60 -12.92 10.94
N ALA A 57 3.40 -12.17 11.72
CA ALA A 57 3.93 -12.64 12.99
C ALA A 57 2.82 -12.89 14.03
N GLU A 58 1.78 -12.05 14.07
CA GLU A 58 0.60 -12.26 14.93
C GLU A 58 -0.13 -13.54 14.55
N ILE A 59 -0.34 -13.78 13.25
CA ILE A 59 -0.96 -15.02 12.76
C ILE A 59 -0.11 -16.24 13.13
N ASP A 60 1.21 -16.17 12.94
CA ASP A 60 2.13 -17.26 13.29
C ASP A 60 2.16 -17.52 14.81
N ALA A 61 1.93 -16.50 15.63
CA ALA A 61 1.76 -16.61 17.08
C ALA A 61 0.38 -17.14 17.52
N GLY A 62 -0.49 -17.52 16.57
CA GLY A 62 -1.83 -18.04 16.86
C GLY A 62 -2.92 -16.97 16.97
N GLY A 63 -2.66 -15.77 16.45
CA GLY A 63 -3.63 -14.69 16.37
C GLY A 63 -4.87 -15.04 15.53
N PRO A 64 -6.01 -14.37 15.75
CA PRO A 64 -7.26 -14.68 15.07
C PRO A 64 -7.18 -14.32 13.58
N VAL A 65 -7.58 -15.26 12.73
CA VAL A 65 -7.76 -15.06 11.29
C VAL A 65 -9.24 -15.07 10.94
N PHE A 66 -9.65 -14.31 9.92
CA PHE A 66 -11.05 -14.16 9.53
C PHE A 66 -11.26 -14.56 8.07
N ALA A 67 -12.42 -15.11 7.74
CA ALA A 67 -12.79 -15.42 6.36
C ALA A 67 -12.98 -14.12 5.56
N MET A 68 -12.27 -14.00 4.43
CA MET A 68 -12.33 -12.79 3.59
C MET A 68 -13.75 -12.45 3.12
N ASP A 69 -14.56 -13.46 2.77
CA ASP A 69 -15.93 -13.25 2.30
C ASP A 69 -16.84 -12.69 3.40
N GLU A 70 -16.67 -13.15 4.64
CA GLU A 70 -17.42 -12.63 5.80
C GLU A 70 -17.00 -11.20 6.15
N VAL A 71 -15.69 -10.91 6.12
CA VAL A 71 -15.16 -9.55 6.31
C VAL A 71 -15.70 -8.62 5.21
N ALA A 72 -15.68 -9.04 3.95
CA ALA A 72 -16.17 -8.24 2.84
C ALA A 72 -17.68 -7.99 2.93
N ALA A 73 -18.47 -8.99 3.31
CA ALA A 73 -19.91 -8.83 3.54
C ALA A 73 -20.21 -7.88 4.70
N TYR A 74 -19.46 -7.98 5.80
CA TYR A 74 -19.55 -7.07 6.94
C TYR A 74 -19.25 -5.62 6.55
N LEU A 75 -18.14 -5.37 5.83
CA LEU A 75 -17.74 -4.04 5.39
C LEU A 75 -18.78 -3.40 4.45
N ARG A 76 -19.29 -4.16 3.47
CA ARG A 76 -20.36 -3.68 2.57
C ARG A 76 -21.63 -3.30 3.34
N SER A 77 -22.02 -4.11 4.32
CA SER A 77 -23.22 -3.85 5.12
C SER A 77 -23.06 -2.63 6.02
N ARG A 78 -21.86 -2.45 6.60
CA ARG A 78 -21.50 -1.25 7.38
C ARG A 78 -21.54 0.02 6.54
N LEU A 79 -21.02 -0.02 5.31
CA LEU A 79 -21.08 1.11 4.37
C LEU A 79 -22.52 1.48 3.99
N ALA A 80 -23.42 0.49 3.93
CA ALA A 80 -24.85 0.70 3.71
C ALA A 80 -25.62 1.18 4.96
N GLY A 81 -24.93 1.52 6.06
CA GLY A 81 -25.54 1.99 7.31
C GLY A 81 -26.24 0.91 8.14
N SER A 82 -26.11 -0.37 7.75
CA SER A 82 -26.72 -1.47 8.49
C SER A 82 -25.91 -1.85 9.73
N ARG A 83 -26.60 -2.14 10.84
CA ARG A 83 -25.98 -2.72 12.04
C ARG A 83 -25.84 -4.23 11.88
N THR A 84 -24.75 -4.66 11.24
CA THR A 84 -24.42 -6.08 11.09
C THR A 84 -23.42 -6.56 12.14
N LYS A 85 -23.51 -7.84 12.54
CA LYS A 85 -22.56 -8.48 13.44
C LYS A 85 -21.19 -8.60 12.77
N ALA A 86 -20.11 -8.37 13.53
CA ALA A 86 -18.75 -8.56 13.06
C ALA A 86 -18.46 -10.05 12.76
N PRO A 87 -17.60 -10.36 11.77
CA PRO A 87 -17.20 -11.73 11.46
C PRO A 87 -16.50 -12.38 12.65
N ALA A 88 -16.64 -13.70 12.78
CA ALA A 88 -15.96 -14.47 13.82
C ALA A 88 -14.62 -15.01 13.29
N PRO A 89 -13.62 -15.25 14.16
CA PRO A 89 -12.39 -15.91 13.75
C PRO A 89 -12.67 -17.30 13.20
N VAL A 90 -12.00 -17.69 12.12
CA VAL A 90 -12.06 -19.06 11.59
C VAL A 90 -11.15 -19.97 12.40
N SER A 91 -11.58 -21.22 12.63
CA SER A 91 -10.71 -22.22 13.26
C SER A 91 -9.56 -22.63 12.33
N GLU A 92 -8.44 -23.09 12.91
CA GLU A 92 -7.26 -23.53 12.14
C GLU A 92 -7.59 -24.61 11.08
N ALA A 93 -8.57 -25.48 11.37
CA ALA A 93 -9.03 -26.51 10.44
C ALA A 93 -9.72 -25.91 9.20
N ALA A 94 -10.56 -24.88 9.40
CA ALA A 94 -11.23 -24.17 8.32
C ALA A 94 -10.25 -23.28 7.51
N ALA A 95 -9.27 -22.68 8.18
CA ALA A 95 -8.22 -21.87 7.52
C ALA A 95 -7.36 -22.71 6.56
N LYS A 96 -7.01 -23.95 6.94
CA LYS A 96 -6.26 -24.89 6.07
C LYS A 96 -7.08 -25.35 4.86
N ALA A 97 -8.40 -25.50 4.99
CA ALA A 97 -9.28 -25.85 3.88
C ALA A 97 -9.40 -24.72 2.83
N GLY A 98 -9.47 -23.46 3.28
CA GLY A 98 -9.49 -22.28 2.39
C GLY A 98 -8.19 -22.09 1.59
N LYS A 99 -7.02 -22.38 2.16
CA LYS A 99 -5.73 -22.37 1.42
C LYS A 99 -5.69 -23.38 0.27
N ARG A 100 -6.35 -24.54 0.40
CA ARG A 100 -6.41 -25.58 -0.64
C ARG A 100 -7.37 -25.25 -1.78
N ALA A 101 -8.39 -24.43 -1.50
CA ALA A 101 -9.40 -24.03 -2.48
C ALA A 101 -8.99 -22.83 -3.36
N ARG A 102 -7.87 -22.15 -3.05
CA ARG A 102 -7.40 -21.00 -3.82
C ARG A 102 -6.64 -21.49 -5.07
N PRO A 103 -7.17 -21.35 -6.30
CA PRO A 103 -6.42 -21.71 -7.49
C PRO A 103 -5.16 -20.83 -7.60
N ALA A 104 -4.05 -21.43 -8.04
CA ALA A 104 -2.84 -20.70 -8.35
C ALA A 104 -3.19 -19.59 -9.35
N ARG A 105 -3.00 -18.34 -8.94
CA ARG A 105 -3.19 -17.19 -9.82
C ARG A 105 -1.98 -17.18 -10.76
N GLY A 106 -2.16 -17.70 -11.96
CA GLY A 106 -1.19 -17.63 -13.07
C GLY A 106 -1.06 -16.23 -13.62
#